data_AF-A0A4R5M8D0-F1
#
_entry.id   AF-A0A4R5M8D0-F1
#
_cell.length_a   1.000
_cell.length_b   1.000
_cell.length_c   1.000
_cell.angle_alpha   90.00
_cell.angle_beta   90.00
_cell.angle_gamma   90.00
#
_symmetry.space_group_name_H-M   'P 1'
#
loop_
_entity.id
_entity.type
_entity.pdbx_description
1 polymer ?
#
loop_
_entity_poly.entity_id
_entity_poly.type
_entity_poly.pdbx_seq_one_letter_code
_entity_poly.pdbx_strand_id
1 'polypeptide(L)'
;MRCSNTRRCSRAASSLVRVFRSVRKVARRLSLELRRRVIGATFHGRMDPVWFRSVARGVQVWGDVCRRQPAAWLALDDDGGDWPAVCRGNLMHTDPVLGISDPAVLAELRPRFAAMHRPEAGWP
;
A
#
# COMPACT_ATOMS: atom_id res chain seq x y z
N MET A 1 -12.66 -24.09 8.43
CA MET A 1 -12.34 -23.36 9.67
C MET A 1 -12.61 -21.87 9.44
N ARG A 2 -13.63 -21.31 10.11
CA ARG A 2 -13.97 -19.88 10.06
C ARG A 2 -13.20 -19.19 11.18
N CYS A 3 -12.41 -18.18 10.87
CA CYS A 3 -11.83 -17.29 11.87
C CYS A 3 -12.22 -15.85 11.56
N SER A 4 -13.17 -15.36 12.34
CA SER A 4 -13.55 -13.98 12.47
C SER A 4 -12.40 -13.21 13.13
N ASN A 5 -11.77 -12.27 12.42
CA ASN A 5 -10.98 -11.22 13.07
C ASN A 5 -10.93 -9.96 12.19
N THR A 6 -11.74 -8.97 12.58
CA THR A 6 -11.81 -7.64 12.00
C THR A 6 -10.51 -6.87 12.26
N ARG A 7 -9.58 -6.90 11.31
CA ARG A 7 -8.52 -5.88 11.22
C ARG A 7 -8.66 -5.15 9.89
N ARG A 8 -9.41 -4.04 9.92
CA ARG A 8 -9.45 -3.02 8.87
C ARG A 8 -8.04 -2.47 8.67
N CYS A 9 -7.56 -2.39 7.43
CA CYS A 9 -6.46 -1.48 7.07
C CYS A 9 -6.37 -1.35 5.54
N SER A 10 -6.95 -0.28 5.00
CA SER A 10 -6.62 0.22 3.66
C SER A 10 -5.19 0.76 3.71
N ARG A 11 -4.27 0.18 2.94
CA ARG A 11 -2.87 0.60 2.88
C ARG A 11 -2.60 1.27 1.55
N ALA A 12 -1.85 2.36 1.58
CA ALA A 12 -1.30 3.03 0.41
C ALA A 12 0.19 3.28 0.68
N ALA A 13 1.09 2.77 -0.17
CA ALA A 13 2.50 3.17 -0.18
C ALA A 13 3.25 2.67 -1.42
N SER A 14 3.95 3.59 -2.11
CA SER A 14 5.24 3.22 -2.71
C SER A 14 6.29 4.32 -2.96
N SER A 15 5.98 5.49 -3.54
CA SER A 15 7.10 6.30 -4.10
C SER A 15 7.98 7.03 -3.06
N LEU A 16 7.44 7.42 -1.90
CA LEU A 16 8.17 8.26 -0.93
C LEU A 16 9.29 7.53 -0.15
N VAL A 17 9.25 6.19 -0.02
CA VAL A 17 10.23 5.46 0.80
C VAL A 17 11.62 5.41 0.14
N ARG A 18 11.70 5.51 -1.20
CA ARG A 18 12.97 5.55 -1.94
C ARG A 18 13.80 6.79 -1.58
N VAL A 19 13.12 7.91 -1.31
CA VAL A 19 13.76 9.19 -0.97
C VAL A 19 14.16 9.24 0.51
N PHE A 20 13.28 8.79 1.42
CA PHE A 20 13.49 8.98 2.87
C PHE A 20 14.16 7.82 3.60
N ARG A 21 14.29 6.65 2.96
CA ARG A 21 14.92 5.42 3.49
C ARG A 21 14.36 4.94 4.84
N SER A 22 13.24 5.50 5.28
CA SER A 22 12.62 5.21 6.58
C SER A 22 11.14 5.59 6.54
N VAL A 23 10.26 4.60 6.74
CA VAL A 23 8.82 4.84 6.84
C VAL A 23 8.49 5.77 8.01
N ARG A 24 9.25 5.72 9.12
CA ARG A 24 9.05 6.67 10.24
C ARG A 24 9.34 8.11 9.81
N LYS A 25 10.38 8.35 8.99
CA LYS A 25 10.67 9.69 8.45
C LYS A 25 9.60 10.15 7.45
N VAL A 26 9.11 9.25 6.59
CA VAL A 26 8.00 9.55 5.66
C VAL A 26 6.73 9.90 6.43
N ALA A 27 6.33 9.05 7.38
CA ALA A 27 5.10 9.21 8.14
C ALA A 27 5.08 10.52 8.96
N ARG A 28 6.26 11.03 9.36
CA ARG A 28 6.40 12.34 10.00
C ARG A 28 6.04 13.54 9.11
N ARG A 29 6.02 13.37 7.78
CA ARG A 29 5.60 14.39 6.82
C ARG A 29 4.10 14.37 6.53
N LEU A 30 3.41 13.32 6.97
CA LEU A 30 1.97 13.20 6.87
C LEU A 30 1.28 13.95 8.01
N SER A 31 0.04 14.39 7.75
CA SER A 31 -0.87 14.86 8.80
C SER A 31 -1.06 13.78 9.86
N LEU A 32 -1.48 14.18 11.07
CA LEU A 32 -1.63 13.24 12.18
C LEU A 32 -2.60 12.09 11.84
N GLU A 33 -3.71 12.41 11.19
CA GLU A 33 -4.72 11.46 10.73
C GLU A 33 -4.13 10.42 9.75
N LEU A 34 -3.39 10.87 8.75
CA LEU A 34 -2.75 9.96 7.79
C LEU A 34 -1.63 9.15 8.43
N ARG A 35 -0.84 9.77 9.31
CA ARG A 35 0.24 9.10 10.05
C ARG A 35 -0.29 7.94 10.90
N ARG A 36 -1.42 8.13 11.57
CA ARG A 36 -2.07 7.08 12.39
C ARG A 36 -2.48 5.86 11.57
N ARG A 37 -2.75 6.04 10.27
CA ARG A 37 -3.09 4.95 9.34
C ARG A 37 -1.87 4.22 8.76
N VAL A 38 -0.64 4.72 8.98
CA VAL A 38 0.60 4.05 8.56
C VAL A 38 0.97 2.95 9.55
N ILE A 39 0.75 1.69 9.17
CA ILE A 39 0.99 0.53 10.03
C ILE A 39 2.28 -0.24 9.73
N GLY A 40 3.13 0.26 8.82
CA GLY A 40 4.47 -0.30 8.61
C GLY A 40 5.07 -0.08 7.21
N ALA A 41 6.12 -0.84 6.94
CA ALA A 41 6.93 -0.82 5.72
C ALA A 41 7.04 -2.22 5.11
N THR A 42 7.41 -2.30 3.82
CA THR A 42 7.76 -3.56 3.16
C THR A 42 9.11 -4.11 3.63
N PHE A 43 10.11 -3.22 3.82
CA PHE A 43 11.44 -3.55 4.39
C PHE A 43 11.46 -3.48 5.92
N HIS A 44 12.23 -4.36 6.57
CA HIS A 44 12.58 -4.28 7.99
C HIS A 44 14.02 -4.74 8.25
N GLY A 45 14.59 -4.35 9.39
CA GLY A 45 16.03 -4.53 9.68
C GLY A 45 16.56 -5.97 9.69
N ARG A 46 15.68 -6.98 9.78
CA ARG A 46 16.06 -8.40 9.65
C ARG A 46 16.18 -8.90 8.19
N MET A 47 15.81 -8.10 7.19
CA MET A 47 15.92 -8.49 5.78
C MET A 47 17.29 -8.12 5.23
N ASP A 48 17.82 -8.94 4.31
CA ASP A 48 19.00 -8.56 3.55
C ASP A 48 18.69 -7.34 2.67
N PRO A 49 19.36 -6.20 2.89
CA PRO A 49 19.13 -4.99 2.10
C PRO A 49 19.61 -5.11 0.65
N VAL A 50 20.58 -5.98 0.34
CA VAL A 50 21.06 -6.22 -1.03
C VAL A 50 20.00 -6.99 -1.80
N TRP A 51 19.57 -8.15 -1.27
CA TRP A 51 18.46 -8.90 -1.83
C TRP A 51 17.21 -8.04 -2.01
N PHE A 52 16.80 -7.27 -0.99
CA PHE A 52 15.58 -6.46 -1.05
C PHE A 52 15.61 -5.42 -2.19
N ARG A 53 16.78 -4.84 -2.49
CA ARG A 53 16.93 -3.90 -3.61
C ARG A 53 16.97 -4.60 -4.98
N SER A 54 17.37 -5.87 -5.03
CA SER A 54 17.46 -6.65 -6.27
C SER A 54 16.12 -7.19 -6.76
N VAL A 55 15.13 -7.31 -5.87
CA VAL A 55 13.80 -7.83 -6.22
C VAL A 55 12.87 -6.72 -6.73
N ALA A 56 12.06 -7.06 -7.74
CA ALA A 56 11.06 -6.16 -8.32
C ALA A 56 10.08 -5.60 -7.28
N ARG A 57 9.53 -4.41 -7.57
CA ARG A 57 8.68 -3.68 -6.62
C ARG A 57 7.43 -4.48 -6.23
N GLY A 58 6.75 -5.10 -7.21
CA GLY A 58 5.60 -5.96 -6.97
C GLY A 58 5.91 -7.16 -6.06
N VAL A 59 7.11 -7.72 -6.15
CA VAL A 59 7.56 -8.84 -5.30
C VAL A 59 7.79 -8.37 -3.86
N GLN A 60 8.36 -7.17 -3.66
CA GLN A 60 8.52 -6.59 -2.31
C GLN A 60 7.16 -6.38 -1.62
N VAL A 61 6.18 -5.85 -2.35
CA VAL A 61 4.83 -5.63 -1.84
C VAL A 61 4.14 -6.96 -1.57
N TRP A 62 4.23 -7.92 -2.49
CA TRP A 62 3.68 -9.26 -2.31
C TRP A 62 4.23 -9.96 -1.07
N GLY A 63 5.54 -9.90 -0.84
CA GLY A 63 6.17 -10.44 0.37
C GLY A 63 5.63 -9.82 1.67
N ASP A 64 5.35 -8.51 1.69
CA ASP A 64 4.70 -7.87 2.85
C ASP A 64 3.24 -8.32 3.04
N VAL A 65 2.50 -8.49 1.95
CA VAL A 65 1.11 -9.00 1.96
C VAL A 65 1.08 -10.42 2.51
N CYS A 66 1.93 -11.33 2.03
CA CYS A 66 2.02 -12.70 2.55
C CYS A 66 2.35 -12.73 4.04
N ARG A 67 3.25 -11.84 4.50
CA ARG A 67 3.66 -11.76 5.90
C ARG A 67 2.54 -11.25 6.82
N ARG A 68 1.72 -10.30 6.34
CA ARG A 68 0.74 -9.60 7.19
C ARG A 68 -0.70 -10.05 7.00
N GLN A 69 -0.97 -10.77 5.91
CA GLN A 69 -2.27 -11.36 5.58
C GLN A 69 -3.46 -10.40 5.77
N PRO A 70 -3.46 -9.23 5.12
CA PRO A 70 -4.60 -8.31 5.21
C PRO A 70 -5.84 -8.93 4.54
N ALA A 71 -7.02 -8.63 5.09
CA ALA A 71 -8.29 -9.09 4.53
C ALA A 71 -8.59 -8.48 3.14
N ALA A 72 -8.14 -7.25 2.91
CA ALA A 72 -8.21 -6.55 1.62
C ALA A 72 -7.03 -5.58 1.54
N TRP A 73 -6.53 -5.33 0.33
CA TRP A 73 -5.41 -4.41 0.11
C TRP A 73 -5.39 -3.89 -1.33
N LEU A 74 -4.77 -2.71 -1.49
CA LEU A 74 -4.49 -2.09 -2.78
C LEU A 74 -3.06 -1.54 -2.74
N ALA A 75 -2.31 -1.67 -3.82
CA ALA A 75 -1.06 -0.95 -4.02
C ALA A 75 -1.28 0.25 -4.94
N LEU A 76 -0.84 1.41 -4.50
CA LEU A 76 -0.76 2.62 -5.32
C LEU A 76 0.72 2.75 -5.70
N ASP A 77 1.06 2.48 -6.96
CA ASP A 77 2.43 2.44 -7.44
C ASP A 77 2.50 2.91 -8.89
N ASP A 78 3.51 3.73 -9.24
CA ASP A 78 3.82 4.17 -10.61
C ASP A 78 4.74 3.17 -11.32
N ASP A 79 5.26 2.17 -10.61
CA ASP A 79 6.01 1.05 -11.17
C ASP A 79 5.08 -0.15 -11.38
N GLY A 80 4.66 -0.36 -12.63
CA GLY A 80 3.84 -1.50 -13.05
C GLY A 80 4.64 -2.75 -13.44
N GLY A 81 5.97 -2.70 -13.42
CA GLY A 81 6.84 -3.77 -13.89
C GLY A 81 6.88 -4.98 -12.96
N ASP A 82 6.92 -6.18 -13.55
CA ASP A 82 7.21 -7.45 -12.86
C ASP A 82 6.34 -7.77 -11.63
N TRP A 83 5.09 -7.29 -11.62
CA TRP A 83 4.11 -7.69 -10.61
C TRP A 83 3.68 -9.14 -10.82
N PRO A 84 3.76 -10.00 -9.77
CA PRO A 84 3.22 -11.35 -9.83
C PRO A 84 1.75 -11.36 -10.27
N ALA A 85 1.38 -12.29 -11.15
CA ALA A 85 0.01 -12.37 -11.69
C ALA A 85 -1.05 -12.46 -10.58
N VAL A 86 -0.72 -13.16 -9.49
CA VAL A 86 -1.58 -13.35 -8.30
C VAL A 86 -1.97 -12.05 -7.61
N CYS A 87 -1.19 -10.97 -7.76
CA CYS A 87 -1.43 -9.71 -7.08
C CYS A 87 -1.58 -8.52 -8.03
N ARG A 88 -1.56 -8.76 -9.35
CA ARG A 88 -1.70 -7.70 -10.36
C ARG A 88 -3.04 -6.96 -10.27
N GLY A 89 -4.12 -7.66 -9.94
CA GLY A 89 -5.43 -7.03 -9.72
C GLY A 89 -5.49 -6.08 -8.51
N ASN A 90 -4.54 -6.20 -7.58
CA ASN A 90 -4.41 -5.30 -6.43
C ASN A 90 -3.50 -4.10 -6.71
N LEU A 91 -2.83 -4.05 -7.87
CA LEU A 91 -2.12 -2.86 -8.32
C LEU A 91 -3.11 -1.86 -8.90
N MET A 92 -2.94 -0.60 -8.51
CA MET A 92 -3.51 0.55 -9.16
C MET A 92 -2.35 1.45 -9.59
N HIS A 93 -2.20 1.61 -10.89
CA HIS A 93 -1.10 2.36 -11.47
C HIS A 93 -1.33 3.86 -11.26
N THR A 94 -0.40 4.54 -10.59
CA THR A 94 -0.50 5.99 -10.36
C THR A 94 0.32 6.75 -11.39
N ASP A 95 -0.08 8.00 -11.67
CA ASP A 95 0.73 8.88 -12.51
C ASP A 95 2.11 9.13 -11.84
N PRO A 96 3.23 9.06 -12.58
CA PRO A 96 4.56 9.20 -11.99
C PRO A 96 4.87 10.61 -11.47
N VAL A 97 4.11 11.64 -11.89
CA VAL A 97 4.31 13.03 -11.50
C VAL A 97 3.22 13.49 -10.53
N LEU A 98 1.95 13.34 -10.92
CA LEU A 98 0.77 13.75 -10.19
C LEU A 98 0.37 12.74 -9.11
N GLY A 99 0.81 11.49 -9.21
CA GLY A 99 0.46 10.43 -8.28
C GLY A 99 -1.06 10.22 -8.23
N ILE A 100 -1.60 10.27 -7.01
CA ILE A 100 -3.05 10.16 -6.78
C ILE A 100 -3.82 11.45 -7.06
N SER A 101 -3.16 12.55 -7.44
CA SER A 101 -3.84 13.80 -7.80
C SER A 101 -4.28 13.81 -9.26
N ASP A 102 -3.82 12.85 -10.06
CA ASP A 102 -4.31 12.68 -11.43
C ASP A 102 -5.83 12.35 -11.42
N PRO A 103 -6.66 13.05 -12.23
CA PRO A 103 -8.10 12.84 -12.24
C PRO A 103 -8.53 11.41 -12.62
N ALA A 104 -7.81 10.74 -13.53
CA ALA A 104 -8.13 9.37 -13.93
C ALA A 104 -7.79 8.38 -12.81
N VAL A 105 -6.66 8.59 -12.14
CA VAL A 105 -6.30 7.83 -10.93
C VAL A 105 -7.36 8.04 -9.84
N LEU A 106 -7.81 9.28 -9.58
CA LEU A 106 -8.88 9.52 -8.59
C LEU A 106 -10.19 8.83 -8.95
N ALA A 107 -10.58 8.85 -10.23
CA ALA A 107 -11.81 8.24 -10.72
C ALA A 107 -11.82 6.72 -10.51
N GLU A 108 -10.68 6.04 -10.65
CA GLU A 108 -10.53 4.62 -10.38
C GLU A 108 -10.36 4.30 -8.88
N LEU A 109 -9.69 5.18 -8.12
CA LEU A 109 -9.37 4.95 -6.71
C LEU A 109 -10.64 4.90 -5.85
N ARG A 110 -11.56 5.83 -6.09
CA ARG A 110 -12.81 5.99 -5.33
C ARG A 110 -13.66 4.71 -5.30
N PRO A 111 -14.06 4.10 -6.43
CA PRO A 111 -14.86 2.88 -6.41
C PRO A 111 -14.13 1.68 -5.78
N ARG A 112 -12.81 1.54 -6.02
CA ARG A 112 -12.01 0.48 -5.39
C ARG A 112 -12.00 0.61 -3.87
N PHE A 113 -11.80 1.83 -3.36
CA PHE A 113 -11.85 2.10 -1.92
C PHE A 113 -13.25 1.88 -1.34
N ALA A 114 -14.30 2.31 -2.04
CA ALA A 114 -15.69 2.08 -1.62
C ALA A 114 -16.02 0.58 -1.54
N ALA A 115 -15.54 -0.24 -2.48
CA ALA A 115 -15.73 -1.69 -2.46
C ALA A 115 -14.97 -2.37 -1.29
N MET A 116 -13.80 -1.85 -0.92
CA MET A 116 -13.03 -2.35 0.23
C MET A 116 -13.55 -1.86 1.57
N HIS A 117 -14.13 -0.66 1.60
CA HIS A 117 -14.63 -0.02 2.80
C HIS A 117 -16.13 -0.27 2.95
N ARG A 118 -16.51 -1.21 3.81
CA ARG A 118 -17.89 -1.25 4.31
C ARG A 118 -18.18 0.07 5.03
N PRO A 119 -19.27 0.78 4.71
CA PRO A 119 -19.61 2.04 5.39
C PRO A 119 -19.52 1.81 6.90
N GLU A 120 -18.79 2.68 7.59
CA GLU A 120 -18.90 2.73 9.04
C GLU A 120 -20.30 3.25 9.35
N ALA A 121 -21.11 2.44 10.05
CA ALA A 121 -22.33 2.95 10.64
C ALA A 121 -21.93 4.04 11.64
N GLY A 122 -22.25 5.29 11.33
CA GLY A 122 -22.11 6.42 12.26
C GLY A 122 -20.76 7.15 12.23
N TRP A 123 -20.33 7.61 11.05
CA TRP A 123 -19.43 8.77 11.01
C TRP A 123 -20.28 10.05 11.03
N PRO A 124 -20.07 10.98 11.99
CA PRO A 124 -20.83 12.23 12.09
C PRO A 124 -20.52 13.23 10.96
#